data_AF-H1YBY3-F1
#
_entry.id   AF-H1YBY3-F1
#
_cell.length_a   1.000
_cell.length_b   1.000
_cell.length_c   1.000
_cell.angle_alpha   90.00
_cell.angle_beta   90.00
_cell.angle_gamma   90.00
#
_symmetry.space_group_name_H-M   'P 1'
#
loop_
_entity.id
_entity.type
_entity.pdbx_description
1 polymer ?
#
loop_
_entity_poly.entity_id
_entity_poly.type
_entity_poly.pdbx_seq_one_letter_code
_entity_poly.pdbx_strand_id
1 'polypeptide(L)'
;MNKLLTLFITMLLSVMAVAQDNPYALFGYKTKTVYKTEKQDEFRIKNANPNCEVKIIVFDRAHHLVRLLDKKDSVITTVKITDDQLLRWVNADPASAKYPELSPYNYVTNNPIKTIDPDGKEPIVTVTTEVIGTAQQRVLGFSNALSNPSQYAMTTVNVYKVIVTDSEDANFHMEFGVTRDAFSVSKGSYADAYMKNGNGDGPRTASNIAFEPQAGSDNSYEGHQQEGGYPKGAAAAMYLTTDDGSTKLPSAPRPGAVAGGYSKDANSATGVLFHVGGWYDNAKGNPSLAASEACFGIVNPGNSKTNPSNNTVNSVLGSIFAQAAKSQNNPGQIQVVIDPRSQVPASRTVKP
;
A
#
# COMPACT_ATOMS: atom_id res chain seq x y z
N MET A 1 6.26 -55.47 -51.25
CA MET A 1 4.86 -55.05 -51.08
C MET A 1 4.44 -55.35 -49.64
N ASN A 2 4.81 -54.50 -48.66
CA ASN A 2 4.40 -54.71 -47.25
C ASN A 2 4.64 -53.52 -46.30
N LYS A 3 5.44 -52.49 -46.65
CA LYS A 3 5.59 -51.30 -45.79
C LYS A 3 4.57 -50.20 -46.11
N LEU A 4 4.20 -50.05 -47.39
CA LEU A 4 3.24 -49.05 -47.83
C LEU A 4 1.81 -49.37 -47.37
N LEU A 5 1.43 -50.66 -47.37
CA LEU A 5 0.12 -51.11 -46.91
C LEU A 5 -0.03 -50.95 -45.39
N THR A 6 1.02 -51.23 -44.60
CA THR A 6 1.01 -51.00 -43.15
C THR A 6 0.89 -49.52 -42.82
N LEU A 7 1.60 -48.65 -43.55
CA LEU A 7 1.51 -47.18 -43.36
C LEU A 7 0.10 -46.67 -43.69
N PHE A 8 -0.51 -47.17 -44.76
CA PHE A 8 -1.87 -46.81 -45.16
C PHE A 8 -2.91 -47.26 -44.13
N ILE A 9 -2.77 -48.47 -43.58
CA ILE A 9 -3.67 -48.99 -42.53
C ILE A 9 -3.50 -48.21 -41.22
N THR A 10 -2.27 -47.87 -40.81
CA THR A 10 -2.05 -47.03 -39.60
C THR A 10 -2.59 -45.62 -39.77
N MET A 11 -2.51 -45.06 -40.98
CA MET A 11 -3.06 -43.73 -41.27
C MET A 11 -4.59 -43.76 -41.25
N LEU A 12 -5.24 -44.80 -41.82
CA LEU A 12 -6.69 -44.97 -41.74
C LEU A 12 -7.22 -45.19 -40.31
N LEU A 13 -6.46 -45.86 -39.43
CA LEU A 13 -6.82 -46.05 -38.02
C LEU A 13 -6.71 -44.75 -37.21
N SER A 14 -5.77 -43.84 -37.55
CA SER A 14 -5.63 -42.54 -36.87
C SER A 14 -6.77 -41.55 -37.18
N VAL A 15 -7.45 -41.68 -38.33
CA VAL A 15 -8.57 -40.80 -38.71
C VAL A 15 -9.89 -41.19 -38.01
N MET A 16 -9.94 -42.38 -37.40
CA MET A 16 -11.11 -42.85 -36.62
C MET A 16 -11.00 -42.50 -35.12
N ALA A 17 -9.96 -41.79 -34.69
CA ALA A 17 -9.87 -41.24 -33.33
C ALA A 17 -10.73 -39.96 -33.20
N VAL A 18 -12.04 -40.10 -33.40
CA VAL A 18 -13.00 -39.10 -32.94
C VAL A 18 -13.02 -39.16 -31.41
N ALA A 19 -12.64 -38.06 -30.76
CA ALA A 19 -12.72 -37.92 -29.32
C ALA A 19 -14.15 -38.28 -28.85
N GLN A 20 -14.26 -39.21 -27.91
CA GLN A 20 -15.55 -39.71 -27.47
C GLN A 20 -16.21 -38.66 -26.55
N ASP A 21 -17.25 -37.98 -27.04
CA ASP A 21 -17.97 -36.92 -26.30
C ASP A 21 -18.58 -37.40 -24.96
N ASN A 22 -18.70 -38.71 -24.75
CA ASN A 22 -19.07 -39.32 -23.47
C ASN A 22 -18.62 -40.79 -23.40
N PRO A 23 -17.48 -41.11 -22.75
CA PRO A 23 -16.99 -42.49 -22.62
C PRO A 23 -17.87 -43.38 -21.73
N TYR A 24 -18.84 -42.80 -21.00
CA TYR A 24 -19.73 -43.51 -20.09
C TYR A 24 -21.15 -43.76 -20.67
N ALA A 25 -21.40 -43.35 -21.92
CA ALA A 25 -22.67 -43.57 -22.60
C ALA A 25 -23.05 -45.06 -22.69
N LEU A 26 -22.06 -45.95 -22.81
CA LEU A 26 -22.23 -47.41 -22.85
C LEU A 26 -22.92 -47.95 -21.59
N PHE A 27 -22.78 -47.27 -20.44
CA PHE A 27 -23.38 -47.66 -19.17
C PHE A 27 -24.73 -46.94 -18.90
N GLY A 28 -25.29 -46.26 -19.89
CA GLY A 28 -26.58 -45.57 -19.78
C GLY A 28 -26.52 -44.17 -19.15
N TYR A 29 -25.34 -43.65 -18.85
CA TYR A 29 -25.18 -42.30 -18.29
C TYR A 29 -25.27 -41.23 -19.37
N LYS A 30 -26.27 -40.35 -19.27
CA LYS A 30 -26.38 -39.12 -20.07
C LYS A 30 -25.69 -37.97 -19.35
N THR A 31 -24.51 -37.57 -19.81
CA THR A 31 -23.85 -36.35 -19.30
C THR A 31 -24.46 -35.12 -19.98
N LYS A 32 -24.81 -34.11 -19.19
CA LYS A 32 -25.21 -32.78 -19.71
C LYS A 32 -23.94 -31.93 -19.75
N THR A 33 -23.11 -32.13 -20.76
CA THR A 33 -21.89 -31.33 -20.94
C THR A 33 -22.30 -29.93 -21.39
N VAL A 34 -22.24 -28.96 -20.49
CA VAL A 34 -22.37 -27.54 -20.84
C VAL A 34 -20.96 -27.04 -21.14
N TYR A 35 -20.67 -26.68 -22.38
CA TYR A 35 -19.46 -25.95 -22.71
C TYR A 35 -19.50 -24.65 -21.92
N LYS A 36 -18.58 -24.51 -20.95
CA LYS A 36 -18.38 -23.24 -20.28
C LYS A 36 -17.64 -22.37 -21.30
N THR A 37 -18.35 -21.43 -21.92
CA THR A 37 -17.74 -20.39 -22.75
C THR A 37 -16.58 -19.78 -21.99
N GLU A 38 -15.49 -19.48 -22.70
CA GLU A 38 -14.29 -18.87 -22.13
C GLU A 38 -14.66 -17.78 -21.11
N LYS A 39 -13.94 -17.76 -19.99
CA LYS A 39 -14.13 -16.78 -18.92
C LYS A 39 -13.98 -15.40 -19.55
N GLN A 40 -15.10 -14.73 -19.87
CA GLN A 40 -15.06 -13.41 -20.45
C GLN A 40 -14.39 -12.48 -19.44
N ASP A 41 -13.34 -11.81 -19.87
CA ASP A 41 -12.57 -10.82 -19.11
C ASP A 41 -13.40 -9.53 -18.96
N GLU A 42 -14.53 -9.67 -18.28
CA GLU A 42 -15.42 -8.57 -17.95
C GLU A 42 -14.91 -7.89 -16.67
N PHE A 43 -14.51 -6.63 -16.78
CA PHE A 43 -14.15 -5.84 -15.61
C PHE A 43 -15.42 -5.24 -15.02
N ARG A 44 -15.75 -5.61 -13.77
CA ARG A 44 -16.98 -5.18 -13.09
C ARG A 44 -16.66 -4.23 -11.95
N ILE A 45 -17.28 -3.06 -11.94
CA ILE A 45 -17.20 -2.07 -10.86
C ILE A 45 -18.57 -2.02 -10.17
N LYS A 46 -18.58 -2.17 -8.84
CA LYS A 46 -19.82 -2.05 -8.05
C LYS A 46 -19.98 -0.63 -7.53
N ASN A 47 -21.16 -0.07 -7.68
CA ASN A 47 -21.56 1.19 -7.07
C ASN A 47 -22.08 0.93 -5.64
N ALA A 48 -21.40 1.48 -4.64
CA ALA A 48 -21.75 1.30 -3.23
C ALA A 48 -22.97 2.13 -2.78
N ASN A 49 -23.42 3.11 -3.58
CA ASN A 49 -24.55 3.96 -3.22
C ASN A 49 -25.88 3.16 -3.25
N PRO A 50 -26.61 3.01 -2.12
CA PRO A 50 -27.84 2.21 -2.06
C PRO A 50 -29.00 2.83 -2.83
N ASN A 51 -28.99 4.14 -3.10
CA ASN A 51 -30.09 4.88 -3.74
C ASN A 51 -29.93 5.05 -5.26
N CYS A 52 -28.78 4.67 -5.83
CA CYS A 52 -28.55 4.78 -7.28
C CYS A 52 -29.20 3.61 -8.04
N GLU A 53 -29.78 3.88 -9.20
CA GLU A 53 -30.36 2.87 -10.10
C GLU A 53 -29.28 1.95 -10.69
N VAL A 54 -28.15 2.52 -11.09
CA VAL A 54 -26.98 1.78 -11.60
C VAL A 54 -26.18 1.23 -10.42
N LYS A 55 -26.15 -0.11 -10.30
CA LYS A 55 -25.41 -0.82 -9.25
C LYS A 55 -24.08 -1.38 -9.72
N ILE A 56 -23.96 -1.73 -10.99
CA ILE A 56 -22.75 -2.34 -11.53
C ILE A 56 -22.47 -1.77 -12.91
N ILE A 57 -21.22 -1.41 -13.14
CA ILE A 57 -20.70 -1.10 -14.48
C ILE A 57 -19.87 -2.29 -14.92
N VAL A 58 -20.15 -2.81 -16.12
CA VAL A 58 -19.42 -3.94 -16.70
C VAL A 58 -18.75 -3.50 -17.99
N PHE A 59 -17.42 -3.54 -18.01
CA PHE A 59 -16.61 -3.29 -19.19
C PHE A 59 -16.33 -4.63 -19.89
N ASP A 60 -16.94 -4.79 -21.06
CA ASP A 60 -16.61 -5.85 -22.01
C ASP A 60 -15.60 -5.30 -23.01
N ARG A 61 -14.32 -5.55 -22.70
CA ARG A 61 -13.20 -5.08 -23.52
C ARG A 61 -13.15 -5.77 -24.89
N ALA A 62 -13.60 -7.02 -24.99
CA ALA A 62 -13.54 -7.79 -26.23
C ALA A 62 -14.50 -7.24 -27.29
N HIS A 63 -15.67 -6.75 -26.85
CA HIS A 63 -16.69 -6.22 -27.76
C HIS A 63 -16.81 -4.68 -27.74
N HIS A 64 -15.94 -4.01 -26.96
CA HIS A 64 -15.95 -2.57 -26.76
C HIS A 64 -17.31 -2.08 -26.23
N LEU A 65 -17.86 -2.76 -25.21
CA LEU A 65 -19.15 -2.41 -24.62
C LEU A 65 -19.01 -2.08 -23.14
N VAL A 66 -19.77 -1.10 -22.68
CA VAL A 66 -20.02 -0.82 -21.26
C VAL A 66 -21.48 -1.08 -20.98
N ARG A 67 -21.78 -1.98 -20.05
CA ARG A 67 -23.14 -2.25 -19.59
C ARG A 67 -23.34 -1.64 -18.22
N LEU A 68 -24.43 -0.92 -18.03
CA LEU A 68 -24.89 -0.46 -16.71
C LEU A 68 -25.98 -1.42 -16.24
N LEU A 69 -25.83 -1.99 -15.05
CA LEU A 69 -26.73 -3.00 -14.51
C LEU A 69 -27.41 -2.50 -13.24
N ASP A 70 -28.65 -2.93 -13.04
CA ASP A 70 -29.43 -2.67 -11.83
C ASP A 70 -29.06 -3.64 -10.69
N LYS A 71 -29.77 -3.53 -9.57
CA LYS A 71 -29.59 -4.39 -8.39
C LYS A 71 -29.91 -5.88 -8.61
N LYS A 72 -30.53 -6.25 -9.74
CA LYS A 72 -30.88 -7.62 -10.12
C LYS A 72 -29.99 -8.15 -11.25
N ASP A 73 -28.86 -7.49 -11.52
CA ASP A 73 -27.99 -7.75 -12.67
C ASP A 73 -28.69 -7.57 -14.04
N SER A 74 -29.82 -6.86 -14.09
CA SER A 74 -30.51 -6.55 -15.35
C SER A 74 -29.79 -5.40 -16.03
N VAL A 75 -29.53 -5.52 -17.34
CA VAL A 75 -28.92 -4.45 -18.13
C VAL A 75 -29.91 -3.30 -18.26
N ILE A 76 -29.58 -2.16 -17.66
CA ILE A 76 -30.28 -0.88 -17.82
C ILE A 76 -29.98 -0.30 -19.19
N THR A 77 -28.68 -0.24 -19.54
CA THR A 77 -28.23 0.26 -20.84
C THR A 77 -26.90 -0.36 -21.25
N THR A 78 -26.63 -0.33 -22.56
CA THR A 78 -25.37 -0.74 -23.16
C THR A 78 -24.83 0.41 -24.01
N VAL A 79 -23.61 0.83 -23.70
CA VAL A 79 -22.86 1.86 -24.43
C VAL A 79 -21.77 1.16 -25.24
N LYS A 80 -21.70 1.43 -26.54
CA LYS A 80 -20.59 0.97 -27.37
C LYS A 80 -19.48 2.01 -27.34
N ILE A 81 -18.29 1.59 -26.92
CA ILE A 81 -17.06 2.36 -27.02
C ILE A 81 -16.58 2.24 -28.46
N THR A 82 -16.50 3.36 -29.16
CA THR A 82 -15.92 3.42 -30.51
C THR A 82 -14.51 4.02 -30.44
N ASP A 83 -13.64 3.72 -31.40
CA ASP A 83 -12.23 4.14 -31.36
C ASP A 83 -12.06 5.67 -31.44
N ASP A 84 -13.10 6.39 -31.85
CA ASP A 84 -13.21 7.86 -31.88
C ASP A 84 -13.80 8.46 -30.58
N GLN A 85 -14.32 7.63 -29.67
CA GLN A 85 -14.78 8.08 -28.37
C GLN A 85 -13.60 8.21 -27.41
N LEU A 86 -13.26 9.44 -27.07
CA LEU A 86 -12.40 9.72 -25.92
C LEU A 86 -13.09 9.16 -24.67
N LEU A 87 -12.41 8.24 -23.97
CA LEU A 87 -12.81 7.67 -22.67
C LEU A 87 -12.77 8.74 -21.57
N ARG A 88 -13.67 9.71 -21.66
CA ARG A 88 -13.83 10.78 -20.68
C ARG A 88 -14.96 10.45 -19.72
N TRP A 89 -15.04 11.21 -18.63
CA TRP A 89 -16.20 11.20 -17.75
C TRP A 89 -17.50 11.40 -18.55
N VAL A 90 -18.55 10.66 -18.22
CA VAL A 90 -19.86 10.76 -18.88
C VAL A 90 -20.66 11.98 -18.44
N ASN A 91 -20.32 12.53 -17.28
CA ASN A 91 -20.90 13.75 -16.71
C ASN A 91 -19.83 14.83 -16.61
N ALA A 92 -20.24 16.09 -16.73
CA ALA A 92 -19.34 17.22 -16.49
C ALA A 92 -18.89 17.20 -15.03
N ASP A 93 -17.60 17.42 -14.80
CA ASP A 93 -17.04 17.60 -13.46
C ASP A 93 -17.81 18.73 -12.74
N PRO A 94 -18.40 18.46 -11.55
CA PRO A 94 -19.04 19.49 -10.73
C PRO A 94 -18.13 20.68 -10.39
N ALA A 95 -16.80 20.51 -10.43
CA ALA A 95 -15.81 21.55 -10.20
C ALA A 95 -15.34 22.27 -11.49
N SER A 96 -15.90 21.93 -12.67
CA SER A 96 -15.48 22.50 -13.95
C SER A 96 -15.53 24.02 -14.02
N ALA A 97 -16.45 24.67 -13.28
CA ALA A 97 -16.51 26.12 -13.18
C ALA A 97 -15.25 26.77 -12.59
N LYS A 98 -14.45 26.01 -11.82
CA LYS A 98 -13.18 26.47 -11.22
C LYS A 98 -12.00 26.41 -12.19
N TYR A 99 -12.10 25.62 -13.25
CA TYR A 99 -11.05 25.41 -14.25
C TYR A 99 -11.60 25.70 -15.65
N PRO A 100 -11.98 26.95 -15.96
CA PRO A 100 -12.59 27.31 -17.25
C PRO A 100 -11.66 27.02 -18.45
N GLU A 101 -10.35 26.96 -18.21
CA GLU A 101 -9.34 26.59 -19.19
C GLU A 101 -9.27 25.08 -19.48
N LEU A 102 -9.83 24.24 -18.61
CA LEU A 102 -9.89 22.80 -18.78
C LEU A 102 -11.28 22.35 -19.22
N SER A 103 -11.32 21.30 -20.03
CA SER A 103 -12.60 20.68 -20.37
C SER A 103 -13.24 20.11 -19.10
N PRO A 104 -14.56 20.26 -18.89
CA PRO A 104 -15.31 19.61 -17.78
C PRO A 104 -15.23 18.07 -17.80
N TYR A 105 -14.62 17.50 -18.83
CA TYR A 105 -14.47 16.08 -19.06
C TYR A 105 -12.99 15.65 -19.09
N ASN A 106 -12.09 16.53 -18.62
CA ASN A 106 -10.66 16.25 -18.58
C ASN A 106 -10.36 15.20 -17.49
N TYR A 107 -9.51 14.21 -17.80
CA TYR A 107 -9.00 13.26 -16.81
C TYR A 107 -7.55 13.61 -16.50
N VAL A 108 -7.26 13.96 -15.24
CA VAL A 108 -5.93 14.24 -14.68
C VAL A 108 -5.05 15.18 -15.53
N THR A 109 -5.63 16.27 -16.05
CA THR A 109 -4.95 17.23 -16.95
C THR A 109 -4.34 16.59 -18.21
N ASN A 110 -4.91 15.47 -18.66
CA ASN A 110 -4.36 14.60 -19.71
C ASN A 110 -2.98 13.99 -19.39
N ASN A 111 -2.67 13.74 -18.11
CA ASN A 111 -1.40 13.13 -17.68
C ASN A 111 -1.56 11.78 -16.91
N PRO A 112 -2.30 10.80 -17.44
CA PRO A 112 -2.64 9.56 -16.74
C PRO A 112 -1.47 8.60 -16.47
N ILE A 113 -0.27 8.92 -16.98
CA ILE A 113 0.95 8.15 -16.70
C ILE A 113 1.54 8.53 -15.34
N LYS A 114 1.36 9.79 -14.90
CA LYS A 114 1.97 10.31 -13.66
C LYS A 114 0.98 10.49 -12.53
N THR A 115 -0.30 10.62 -12.84
CA THR A 115 -1.33 11.02 -11.88
C THR A 115 -2.54 10.11 -11.99
N ILE A 116 -3.03 9.66 -10.85
CA ILE A 116 -4.26 8.90 -10.71
C ILE A 116 -5.17 9.76 -9.83
N ASP A 117 -6.39 10.00 -10.31
CA ASP A 117 -7.44 10.71 -9.59
C ASP A 117 -8.46 9.67 -9.11
N PRO A 118 -8.38 9.24 -7.82
CA PRO A 118 -9.33 8.30 -7.25
C PRO A 118 -10.64 8.97 -6.78
N ASP A 119 -10.63 10.28 -6.52
CA ASP A 119 -11.76 11.09 -6.01
C ASP A 119 -11.60 12.62 -6.19
N GLY A 120 -10.36 13.14 -6.29
CA GLY A 120 -9.98 14.29 -7.11
C GLY A 120 -9.41 15.53 -6.45
N LYS A 121 -9.20 15.62 -5.12
CA LYS A 121 -9.07 16.96 -4.50
C LYS A 121 -8.36 17.01 -3.14
N GLU A 122 -7.03 16.81 -3.05
CA GLU A 122 -6.26 16.89 -1.79
C GLU A 122 -4.73 17.03 -2.00
N PRO A 123 -3.94 17.49 -1.00
CA PRO A 123 -2.50 17.25 -0.98
C PRO A 123 -2.20 15.75 -0.87
N ILE A 124 -1.29 15.28 -1.73
CA ILE A 124 -0.91 13.87 -1.89
C ILE A 124 0.51 13.68 -1.36
N VAL A 125 0.65 12.91 -0.28
CA VAL A 125 1.92 12.48 0.31
C VAL A 125 2.32 11.13 -0.25
N THR A 126 3.33 11.10 -1.13
CA THR A 126 3.79 9.86 -1.78
C THR A 126 5.08 9.36 -1.14
N VAL A 127 5.03 8.24 -0.42
CA VAL A 127 6.21 7.53 0.10
C VAL A 127 6.80 6.65 -0.98
N THR A 128 7.93 7.06 -1.53
CA THR A 128 8.54 6.38 -2.68
C THR A 128 9.41 5.19 -2.26
N THR A 129 9.97 4.50 -3.25
CA THR A 129 11.01 3.47 -3.06
C THR A 129 12.43 4.01 -3.22
N GLU A 130 12.61 5.31 -3.53
CA GLU A 130 13.92 5.94 -3.71
C GLU A 130 14.63 6.10 -2.36
N VAL A 131 15.81 5.49 -2.23
CA VAL A 131 16.65 5.63 -1.03
C VAL A 131 17.52 6.88 -1.16
N ILE A 132 17.40 7.79 -0.21
CA ILE A 132 18.12 9.08 -0.17
C ILE A 132 19.14 9.19 0.96
N GLY A 133 19.29 8.13 1.76
CA GLY A 133 20.27 8.07 2.83
C GLY A 133 19.98 6.97 3.84
N THR A 134 20.54 7.14 5.03
CA THR A 134 20.37 6.19 6.14
C THR A 134 20.22 6.91 7.46
N ALA A 135 19.53 6.30 8.41
CA ALA A 135 19.37 6.81 9.76
C ALA A 135 19.60 5.73 10.80
N GLN A 136 20.08 6.12 11.99
CA GLN A 136 20.09 5.25 13.16
C GLN A 136 18.65 5.05 13.65
N GLN A 137 18.34 3.85 14.13
CA GLN A 137 17.06 3.52 14.74
C GLN A 137 17.30 2.56 15.90
N ARG A 138 16.56 2.76 17.00
CA ARG A 138 16.58 1.84 18.13
C ARG A 138 15.83 0.56 17.77
N VAL A 139 16.41 -0.58 18.12
CA VAL A 139 15.81 -1.91 17.99
C VAL A 139 14.95 -2.18 19.21
N LEU A 140 13.72 -2.63 18.99
CA LEU A 140 12.77 -2.98 20.06
C LEU A 140 12.97 -4.42 20.57
N GLY A 141 12.24 -4.77 21.62
CA GLY A 141 12.15 -6.14 22.12
C GLY A 141 13.13 -6.48 23.25
N PHE A 142 13.49 -7.75 23.35
CA PHE A 142 14.26 -8.27 24.48
C PHE A 142 15.73 -7.82 24.44
N SER A 143 16.21 -7.30 25.58
CA SER A 143 17.59 -6.88 25.81
C SER A 143 17.96 -7.01 27.28
N ASN A 144 19.26 -6.99 27.63
CA ASN A 144 19.67 -6.91 29.03
C ASN A 144 19.41 -5.50 29.62
N ALA A 145 19.21 -4.51 28.76
CA ALA A 145 19.07 -3.08 29.08
C ALA A 145 17.71 -2.70 29.73
N LEU A 146 17.10 -3.57 30.53
CA LEU A 146 15.77 -3.34 31.12
C LEU A 146 15.72 -2.15 32.10
N SER A 147 16.87 -1.61 32.52
CA SER A 147 16.98 -0.49 33.46
C SER A 147 17.91 0.65 33.04
N ASN A 148 18.61 0.55 31.89
CA ASN A 148 19.53 1.59 31.42
C ASN A 148 19.17 2.05 29.99
N PRO A 149 18.59 3.26 29.83
CA PRO A 149 18.25 3.85 28.53
C PRO A 149 19.43 4.07 27.58
N SER A 150 20.67 3.72 27.95
CA SER A 150 21.88 3.89 27.13
C SER A 150 22.36 2.59 26.48
N GLN A 151 21.69 1.45 26.68
CA GLN A 151 22.16 0.12 26.26
C GLN A 151 21.21 -0.62 25.29
N TYR A 152 20.23 0.06 24.70
CA TYR A 152 19.41 -0.57 23.66
C TYR A 152 20.24 -0.86 22.41
N ALA A 153 19.96 -1.99 21.76
CA ALA A 153 20.55 -2.29 20.46
C ALA A 153 20.11 -1.22 19.44
N MET A 154 21.04 -0.82 18.57
CA MET A 154 20.80 0.14 17.50
C MET A 154 21.05 -0.50 16.14
N THR A 155 20.38 0.01 15.12
CA THR A 155 20.61 -0.42 13.74
C THR A 155 20.56 0.78 12.80
N THR A 156 21.11 0.62 11.59
CA THR A 156 21.04 1.64 10.53
C THR A 156 20.04 1.20 9.47
N VAL A 157 19.03 2.01 9.22
CA VAL A 157 17.97 1.75 8.23
C VAL A 157 18.03 2.75 7.10
N ASN A 158 17.49 2.36 5.94
CA ASN A 158 17.38 3.27 4.80
C ASN A 158 16.36 4.37 5.09
N VAL A 159 16.65 5.55 4.57
CA VAL A 159 15.74 6.69 4.51
C VAL A 159 15.24 6.80 3.07
N TYR A 160 13.93 6.81 2.91
CA TYR A 160 13.24 6.84 1.63
C TYR A 160 12.66 8.23 1.39
N LYS A 161 12.70 8.67 0.13
CA LYS A 161 12.14 9.94 -0.29
C LYS A 161 10.62 9.93 -0.19
N VAL A 162 10.07 11.01 0.34
CA VAL A 162 8.65 11.35 0.29
C VAL A 162 8.51 12.61 -0.54
N ILE A 163 7.52 12.62 -1.43
CA ILE A 163 7.15 13.78 -2.25
C ILE A 163 5.75 14.20 -1.82
N VAL A 164 5.52 15.49 -1.65
CA VAL A 164 4.18 16.04 -1.44
C VAL A 164 3.86 17.03 -2.54
N THR A 165 2.70 16.83 -3.16
CA THR A 165 2.12 17.73 -4.16
C THR A 165 0.69 18.08 -3.76
N ASP A 166 0.13 19.14 -4.34
CA ASP A 166 -1.27 19.52 -4.14
C ASP A 166 -1.96 19.67 -5.50
N SER A 167 -3.14 19.08 -5.66
CA SER A 167 -3.92 19.20 -6.90
C SER A 167 -4.60 20.56 -7.06
N GLU A 168 -4.84 21.29 -5.97
CA GLU A 168 -5.40 22.65 -5.96
C GLU A 168 -4.33 23.74 -6.01
N ASP A 169 -3.07 23.42 -5.67
CA ASP A 169 -1.92 24.32 -5.73
C ASP A 169 -0.73 23.67 -6.45
N ALA A 170 -0.65 23.90 -7.76
CA ALA A 170 0.42 23.35 -8.61
C ALA A 170 1.83 23.82 -8.24
N ASN A 171 1.98 24.87 -7.41
CA ASN A 171 3.28 25.33 -6.92
C ASN A 171 3.65 24.71 -5.57
N PHE A 172 2.72 24.02 -4.90
CA PHE A 172 3.02 23.34 -3.66
C PHE A 172 3.75 22.03 -3.95
N HIS A 173 5.05 22.04 -3.68
CA HIS A 173 5.92 20.87 -3.79
C HIS A 173 6.89 20.84 -2.62
N MET A 174 7.03 19.68 -1.98
CA MET A 174 8.05 19.48 -0.95
C MET A 174 8.56 18.04 -0.92
N GLU A 175 9.79 17.88 -0.45
CA GLU A 175 10.45 16.58 -0.35
C GLU A 175 11.06 16.40 1.04
N PHE A 176 10.95 15.20 1.59
CA PHE A 176 11.58 14.85 2.87
C PHE A 176 11.91 13.36 2.95
N GLY A 177 12.59 12.94 4.01
CA GLY A 177 13.01 11.55 4.21
C GLY A 177 12.24 10.84 5.32
N VAL A 178 11.87 9.57 5.09
CA VAL A 178 11.30 8.69 6.12
C VAL A 178 12.02 7.34 6.24
N THR A 179 12.12 6.80 7.44
CA THR A 179 12.47 5.39 7.65
C THR A 179 11.22 4.53 7.45
N ARG A 180 11.35 3.45 6.65
CA ARG A 180 10.26 2.48 6.39
C ARG A 180 10.47 1.12 7.07
N ASP A 181 11.58 0.94 7.79
CA ASP A 181 11.90 -0.31 8.49
C ASP A 181 11.79 -0.13 10.00
N ALA A 182 11.51 -1.22 10.71
CA ALA A 182 11.34 -1.24 12.15
C ALA A 182 11.76 -2.63 12.68
N PHE A 183 12.76 -2.72 13.54
CA PHE A 183 13.30 -4.02 13.96
C PHE A 183 13.00 -4.33 15.43
N SER A 184 12.62 -5.58 15.71
CA SER A 184 12.41 -6.07 17.08
C SER A 184 13.03 -7.44 17.32
N VAL A 185 13.56 -7.65 18.52
CA VAL A 185 14.11 -8.91 18.99
C VAL A 185 13.06 -9.68 19.78
N SER A 186 12.74 -10.89 19.33
CA SER A 186 11.84 -11.81 20.05
C SER A 186 12.53 -12.44 21.27
N LYS A 187 11.73 -12.96 22.21
CA LYS A 187 12.22 -13.73 23.36
C LYS A 187 13.10 -14.91 22.93
N GLY A 188 12.70 -15.60 21.86
CA GLY A 188 13.45 -16.73 21.30
C GLY A 188 14.83 -16.31 20.82
N SER A 189 14.90 -15.27 19.98
CA SER A 189 16.18 -14.76 19.46
C SER A 189 17.13 -14.31 20.58
N TYR A 190 16.59 -13.65 21.61
CA TYR A 190 17.37 -13.29 22.79
C TYR A 190 17.87 -14.53 23.56
N ALA A 191 17.00 -15.53 23.78
CA ALA A 191 17.37 -16.75 24.49
C ALA A 191 18.43 -17.55 23.71
N ASP A 192 18.31 -17.64 22.39
CA ASP A 192 19.29 -18.30 21.52
C ASP A 192 20.67 -17.63 21.63
N ALA A 193 20.70 -16.29 21.62
CA ALA A 193 21.94 -15.54 21.80
C ALA A 193 22.56 -15.78 23.19
N TYR A 194 21.73 -15.83 24.24
CA TYR A 194 22.17 -16.13 25.60
C TYR A 194 22.73 -17.56 25.70
N MET A 195 22.06 -18.56 25.14
CA MET A 195 22.52 -19.95 25.16
C MET A 195 23.84 -20.13 24.41
N LYS A 196 24.04 -19.39 23.32
CA LYS A 196 25.25 -19.50 22.49
C LYS A 196 26.46 -18.79 23.09
N ASN A 197 26.25 -17.62 23.70
CA ASN A 197 27.34 -16.71 24.03
C ASN A 197 27.38 -16.31 25.52
N GLY A 198 26.46 -16.79 26.36
CA GLY A 198 26.28 -16.33 27.75
C GLY A 198 25.75 -14.90 27.88
N ASN A 199 25.42 -14.24 26.77
CA ASN A 199 24.93 -12.87 26.72
C ASN A 199 23.78 -12.74 25.71
N GLY A 200 22.58 -12.44 26.20
CA GLY A 200 21.38 -12.28 25.37
C GLY A 200 21.41 -11.05 24.47
N ASP A 201 22.32 -10.10 24.74
CA ASP A 201 22.52 -8.93 23.88
C ASP A 201 23.49 -9.17 22.72
N GLY A 202 24.12 -10.34 22.61
CA GLY A 202 25.08 -10.66 21.55
C GLY A 202 24.53 -10.47 20.12
N PRO A 203 25.33 -10.78 19.07
CA PRO A 203 24.80 -10.84 17.71
C PRO A 203 23.55 -11.72 17.68
N ARG A 204 22.39 -11.13 17.38
CA ARG A 204 21.08 -11.79 17.45
C ARG A 204 20.16 -11.32 16.34
N THR A 205 19.16 -12.12 16.01
CA THR A 205 18.23 -11.80 14.94
C THR A 205 17.17 -10.83 15.43
N ALA A 206 16.99 -9.71 14.74
CA ALA A 206 15.83 -8.85 14.88
C ALA A 206 14.95 -8.99 13.64
N SER A 207 13.66 -9.24 13.84
CA SER A 207 12.67 -9.32 12.77
C SER A 207 12.20 -7.92 12.40
N ASN A 208 12.00 -7.67 11.10
CA ASN A 208 11.35 -6.45 10.66
C ASN A 208 9.85 -6.55 10.97
N ILE A 209 9.34 -5.55 11.64
CA ILE A 209 7.94 -5.42 12.08
C ILE A 209 7.27 -4.21 11.42
N ALA A 210 7.93 -3.56 10.47
CA ALA A 210 7.39 -2.39 9.79
C ALA A 210 6.07 -2.68 9.05
N PHE A 211 5.28 -1.63 8.85
CA PHE A 211 4.15 -1.67 7.94
C PHE A 211 4.64 -1.60 6.49
N GLU A 212 4.04 -2.43 5.65
CA GLU A 212 4.12 -2.34 4.20
C GLU A 212 2.73 -2.67 3.64
N PRO A 213 2.26 -1.95 2.61
CA PRO A 213 0.97 -2.23 1.99
C PRO A 213 0.86 -3.70 1.56
N GLN A 214 -0.34 -4.26 1.66
CA GLN A 214 -0.58 -5.63 1.20
C GLN A 214 -0.36 -5.72 -0.32
N ALA A 215 0.29 -6.79 -0.79
CA ALA A 215 0.57 -6.96 -2.20
C ALA A 215 -0.74 -7.04 -3.02
N GLY A 216 -0.83 -6.23 -4.07
CA GLY A 216 -2.00 -6.17 -4.95
C GLY A 216 -3.26 -5.57 -4.33
N SER A 217 -3.16 -4.95 -3.14
CA SER A 217 -4.23 -4.13 -2.57
C SER A 217 -4.07 -2.67 -2.94
N ASP A 218 -5.08 -1.87 -2.56
CA ASP A 218 -4.94 -0.43 -2.46
C ASP A 218 -3.76 -0.07 -1.53
N ASN A 219 -2.96 0.90 -1.98
CA ASN A 219 -1.82 1.46 -1.25
C ASN A 219 -2.01 2.95 -0.93
N SER A 220 -3.23 3.44 -1.07
CA SER A 220 -3.69 4.75 -0.63
C SER A 220 -4.34 4.69 0.75
N TYR A 221 -4.18 5.77 1.50
CA TYR A 221 -4.63 5.94 2.88
C TYR A 221 -5.00 7.40 3.11
N GLU A 222 -5.81 7.67 4.12
CA GLU A 222 -6.07 9.04 4.57
C GLU A 222 -5.12 9.42 5.70
N GLY A 223 -4.54 10.62 5.62
CA GLY A 223 -3.66 11.20 6.62
C GLY A 223 -4.41 12.15 7.55
N HIS A 224 -4.27 11.94 8.85
CA HIS A 224 -4.96 12.74 9.86
C HIS A 224 -3.99 13.28 10.90
N GLN A 225 -4.17 14.53 11.31
CA GLN A 225 -3.32 15.12 12.34
C GLN A 225 -3.50 14.39 13.69
N GLN A 226 -2.39 13.96 14.29
CA GLN A 226 -2.38 13.42 15.65
C GLN A 226 -2.28 14.56 16.67
N GLU A 227 -3.36 14.81 17.40
CA GLU A 227 -3.36 15.79 18.49
C GLU A 227 -2.30 15.46 19.56
N GLY A 228 -1.55 16.48 19.98
CA GLY A 228 -0.46 16.34 20.94
C GLY A 228 0.83 15.70 20.39
N GLY A 229 0.84 15.29 19.12
CA GLY A 229 2.03 14.77 18.44
C GLY A 229 2.48 13.38 18.91
N TYR A 230 3.59 12.90 18.35
CA TYR A 230 4.17 11.60 18.71
C TYR A 230 5.71 11.57 18.63
N PRO A 231 6.41 11.09 19.68
CA PRO A 231 5.90 10.85 21.03
C PRO A 231 5.22 12.09 21.61
N LYS A 232 4.23 11.91 22.49
CA LYS A 232 3.39 13.01 22.99
C LYS A 232 4.24 14.17 23.50
N GLY A 233 4.00 15.36 22.96
CA GLY A 233 4.70 16.60 23.30
C GLY A 233 6.12 16.75 22.74
N ALA A 234 6.62 15.81 21.91
CA ALA A 234 7.96 15.88 21.33
C ALA A 234 7.98 16.51 19.92
N ALA A 235 7.09 16.06 19.03
CA ALA A 235 6.99 16.53 17.66
C ALA A 235 5.60 16.24 17.09
N ALA A 236 5.21 16.96 16.03
CA ALA A 236 4.00 16.68 15.25
C ALA A 236 3.97 15.23 14.75
N ALA A 237 2.76 14.71 14.55
CA ALA A 237 2.56 13.40 13.96
C ALA A 237 1.27 13.37 13.13
N MET A 238 1.23 12.45 12.17
CA MET A 238 0.08 12.18 11.31
C MET A 238 -0.24 10.69 11.40
N TYR A 239 -1.47 10.31 11.70
CA TYR A 239 -1.88 8.90 11.68
C TYR A 239 -2.62 8.57 10.38
N LEU A 240 -2.63 7.28 10.04
CA LEU A 240 -3.24 6.78 8.80
C LEU A 240 -4.52 5.99 9.07
N THR A 241 -5.50 6.15 8.17
CA THR A 241 -6.70 5.31 8.09
C THR A 241 -6.92 4.78 6.68
N THR A 242 -7.72 3.74 6.55
CA THR A 242 -8.40 3.39 5.29
C THR A 242 -9.50 4.41 4.97
N ASP A 243 -10.04 4.34 3.76
CA ASP A 243 -11.18 5.12 3.25
C ASP A 243 -12.44 5.03 4.13
N ASP A 244 -12.66 3.89 4.80
CA ASP A 244 -13.74 3.70 5.76
C ASP A 244 -13.44 4.25 7.17
N GLY A 245 -12.31 4.92 7.36
CA GLY A 245 -11.85 5.49 8.62
C GLY A 245 -11.22 4.49 9.60
N SER A 246 -11.00 3.23 9.21
CA SER A 246 -10.34 2.26 10.08
C SER A 246 -8.85 2.56 10.23
N THR A 247 -8.37 2.61 11.48
CA THR A 247 -6.94 2.71 11.82
C THR A 247 -6.20 1.38 11.70
N LYS A 248 -6.90 0.27 11.42
CA LYS A 248 -6.33 -1.06 11.18
C LYS A 248 -6.11 -1.23 9.67
N LEU A 249 -4.87 -1.04 9.24
CA LEU A 249 -4.47 -1.11 7.84
C LEU A 249 -4.08 -2.54 7.45
N PRO A 250 -4.59 -3.08 6.33
CA PRO A 250 -4.07 -4.32 5.75
C PRO A 250 -2.59 -4.17 5.39
N SER A 251 -1.78 -5.15 5.77
CA SER A 251 -0.33 -5.12 5.54
C SER A 251 0.18 -6.40 4.91
N ALA A 252 1.35 -6.31 4.27
CA ALA A 252 2.17 -7.48 4.01
C ALA A 252 2.48 -8.24 5.32
N PRO A 253 2.75 -9.55 5.28
CA PRO A 253 2.95 -10.36 6.49
C PRO A 253 4.12 -9.87 7.38
N ARG A 254 3.83 -9.60 8.65
CA ARG A 254 4.76 -9.17 9.72
C ARG A 254 4.73 -10.14 10.92
N PRO A 255 5.12 -11.42 10.76
CA PRO A 255 5.04 -12.41 11.85
C PRO A 255 5.88 -12.00 13.09
N GLY A 256 6.95 -11.23 12.90
CA GLY A 256 7.74 -10.66 13.99
C GLY A 256 6.95 -9.72 14.89
N ALA A 257 5.95 -9.00 14.34
CA ALA A 257 5.11 -8.09 15.12
C ALA A 257 4.21 -8.86 16.09
N VAL A 258 3.67 -10.01 15.65
CA VAL A 258 2.87 -10.90 16.51
C VAL A 258 3.75 -11.58 17.55
N ALA A 259 4.89 -12.14 17.14
CA ALA A 259 5.83 -12.79 18.06
C ALA A 259 6.38 -11.83 19.13
N GLY A 260 6.50 -10.54 18.80
CA GLY A 260 6.93 -9.48 19.72
C GLY A 260 5.81 -8.84 20.54
N GLY A 261 4.54 -9.18 20.29
CA GLY A 261 3.39 -8.60 20.98
C GLY A 261 2.98 -7.19 20.52
N TYR A 262 3.53 -6.71 19.40
CA TYR A 262 3.22 -5.41 18.79
C TYR A 262 1.97 -5.43 17.90
N SER A 263 1.50 -6.62 17.53
CA SER A 263 0.27 -6.80 16.75
C SER A 263 -0.46 -8.06 17.16
N LYS A 264 -1.79 -8.04 17.05
CA LYS A 264 -2.63 -9.24 17.21
C LYS A 264 -2.75 -10.04 15.91
N ASP A 265 -2.38 -9.45 14.78
CA ASP A 265 -2.58 -10.00 13.44
C ASP A 265 -1.34 -9.72 12.58
N ALA A 266 -0.81 -10.75 11.93
CA ALA A 266 0.40 -10.65 11.13
C ALA A 266 0.18 -9.91 9.81
N ASN A 267 -1.07 -9.77 9.33
CA ASN A 267 -1.38 -9.16 8.05
C ASN A 267 -2.05 -7.78 8.21
N SER A 268 -1.82 -7.14 9.34
CA SER A 268 -2.25 -5.75 9.56
C SER A 268 -1.36 -4.99 10.54
N ALA A 269 -1.47 -3.67 10.47
CA ALA A 269 -0.93 -2.75 11.46
C ALA A 269 -2.02 -1.77 11.91
N THR A 270 -2.04 -1.45 13.21
CA THR A 270 -3.01 -0.50 13.76
C THR A 270 -2.29 0.75 14.24
N GLY A 271 -2.84 1.92 13.92
CA GLY A 271 -2.26 3.20 14.34
C GLY A 271 -0.90 3.45 13.69
N VAL A 272 -0.80 3.27 12.38
CA VAL A 272 0.41 3.62 11.62
C VAL A 272 0.52 5.13 11.56
N LEU A 273 1.69 5.69 11.89
CA LEU A 273 1.93 7.13 11.87
C LEU A 273 3.11 7.53 10.99
N PHE A 274 3.09 8.77 10.52
CA PHE A 274 4.29 9.57 10.30
C PHE A 274 4.63 10.30 11.60
N HIS A 275 5.81 10.05 12.15
CA HIS A 275 6.26 10.70 13.37
C HIS A 275 7.77 10.91 13.34
N VAL A 276 8.34 11.50 14.39
CA VAL A 276 9.77 11.75 14.47
C VAL A 276 10.60 10.46 14.43
N GLY A 277 11.52 10.37 13.47
CA GLY A 277 12.48 9.29 13.30
C GLY A 277 13.91 9.71 13.64
N GLY A 278 14.81 8.73 13.75
CA GLY A 278 16.21 8.97 14.09
C GLY A 278 16.39 9.57 15.49
N TRP A 279 17.44 10.37 15.66
CA TRP A 279 17.66 11.17 16.85
C TRP A 279 16.68 12.33 16.92
N TYR A 280 16.09 12.52 18.10
CA TYR A 280 15.13 13.58 18.39
C TYR A 280 15.24 14.00 19.85
N ASP A 281 14.80 15.22 20.17
CA ASP A 281 14.61 15.65 21.54
C ASP A 281 13.24 15.20 22.04
N ASN A 282 13.22 14.48 23.15
CA ASN A 282 11.96 14.10 23.79
C ASN A 282 11.26 15.32 24.43
N ALA A 283 10.05 15.12 24.97
CA ALA A 283 9.27 16.21 25.57
C ALA A 283 9.97 16.96 26.73
N LYS A 284 11.08 16.43 27.27
CA LYS A 284 11.91 17.10 28.29
C LYS A 284 13.15 17.81 27.70
N GLY A 285 13.29 17.84 26.37
CA GLY A 285 14.45 18.40 25.68
C GLY A 285 15.70 17.53 25.69
N ASN A 286 15.59 16.24 26.06
CA ASN A 286 16.74 15.34 26.09
C ASN A 286 16.84 14.54 24.78
N PRO A 287 18.05 14.37 24.21
CA PRO A 287 18.26 13.55 23.03
C PRO A 287 17.88 12.08 23.27
N SER A 288 17.06 11.56 22.37
CA SER A 288 16.54 10.19 22.34
C SER A 288 16.67 9.63 20.93
N LEU A 289 16.86 8.32 20.81
CA LEU A 289 16.78 7.63 19.53
C LEU A 289 15.41 6.98 19.36
N ALA A 290 14.74 7.29 18.25
CA ALA A 290 13.42 6.76 17.93
C ALA A 290 13.46 5.25 17.62
N ALA A 291 12.37 4.58 17.98
CA ALA A 291 12.03 3.23 17.54
C ALA A 291 10.64 3.27 16.88
N SER A 292 10.26 2.19 16.19
CA SER A 292 8.99 2.11 15.47
C SER A 292 8.34 0.73 15.64
N GLU A 293 7.01 0.69 15.64
CA GLU A 293 6.19 -0.55 15.68
C GLU A 293 5.40 -0.79 14.38
N ALA A 294 5.61 0.08 13.37
CA ALA A 294 4.99 0.06 12.04
C ALA A 294 5.15 1.40 11.30
N CYS A 295 5.52 2.46 12.01
CA CYS A 295 5.44 3.85 11.56
C CYS A 295 6.57 4.28 10.62
N PHE A 296 6.28 5.34 9.87
CA PHE A 296 7.22 6.10 9.05
C PHE A 296 7.90 7.17 9.90
N GLY A 297 9.20 7.00 10.14
CA GLY A 297 9.98 7.95 10.94
C GLY A 297 10.54 9.06 10.07
N ILE A 298 10.06 10.30 10.16
CA ILE A 298 10.61 11.46 9.43
C ILE A 298 12.00 11.80 9.98
N VAL A 299 12.99 11.87 9.09
CA VAL A 299 14.40 12.11 9.46
C VAL A 299 14.98 13.25 8.64
N ASN A 300 15.70 14.15 9.31
CA ASN A 300 16.44 15.22 8.67
C ASN A 300 17.79 14.75 8.09
N PRO A 301 18.30 15.39 7.02
CA PRO A 301 19.66 15.12 6.53
C PRO A 301 20.72 15.31 7.63
N GLY A 302 21.66 14.37 7.73
CA GLY A 302 22.70 14.41 8.76
C GLY A 302 22.19 14.26 10.20
N ASN A 303 21.06 13.56 10.38
CA ASN A 303 20.44 13.32 11.68
C ASN A 303 21.44 12.77 12.72
N SER A 304 21.49 13.42 13.88
CA SER A 304 22.37 13.05 15.00
C SER A 304 21.85 13.61 16.32
N LYS A 305 22.49 13.26 17.43
CA LYS A 305 22.17 13.81 18.77
C LYS A 305 22.20 15.34 18.83
N THR A 306 23.05 15.97 18.02
CA THR A 306 23.20 17.43 17.96
C THR A 306 22.46 18.05 16.77
N ASN A 307 21.81 17.22 15.95
CA ASN A 307 20.98 17.64 14.81
C ASN A 307 19.68 16.82 14.78
N PRO A 308 18.80 16.99 15.78
CA PRO A 308 17.59 16.19 15.95
C PRO A 308 16.51 16.50 14.91
N SER A 309 15.64 15.52 14.62
CA SER A 309 14.61 15.63 13.59
C SER A 309 13.42 16.54 13.95
N ASN A 310 13.26 16.99 15.20
CA ASN A 310 12.04 17.67 15.69
C ASN A 310 11.59 18.85 14.82
N ASN A 311 12.53 19.75 14.49
CA ASN A 311 12.22 20.94 13.69
C ASN A 311 11.75 20.56 12.28
N THR A 312 12.43 19.60 11.65
CA THR A 312 12.04 19.09 10.32
C THR A 312 10.66 18.46 10.37
N VAL A 313 10.34 17.65 11.37
CA VAL A 313 9.02 17.02 11.50
C VAL A 313 7.92 18.05 11.69
N ASN A 314 8.13 19.00 12.61
CA ASN A 314 7.16 20.06 12.89
C ASN A 314 6.93 20.95 11.66
N SER A 315 8.01 21.30 10.94
CA SER A 315 7.89 22.08 9.71
C SER A 315 7.16 21.29 8.62
N VAL A 316 7.55 20.03 8.38
CA VAL A 316 7.00 19.22 7.29
C VAL A 316 5.52 18.95 7.50
N LEU A 317 5.16 18.37 8.65
CA LEU A 317 3.77 18.03 8.93
C LEU A 317 2.93 19.30 9.13
N GLY A 318 3.49 20.34 9.74
CA GLY A 318 2.82 21.64 9.84
C GLY A 318 2.50 22.24 8.47
N SER A 319 3.41 22.17 7.50
CA SER A 319 3.18 22.61 6.12
C SER A 319 2.11 21.78 5.42
N ILE A 320 2.12 20.45 5.59
CA ILE A 320 1.10 19.57 5.00
C ILE A 320 -0.29 19.88 5.57
N PHE A 321 -0.43 19.96 6.89
CA PHE A 321 -1.73 20.27 7.53
C PHE A 321 -2.22 21.67 7.16
N ALA A 322 -1.33 22.67 7.16
CA ALA A 322 -1.69 24.02 6.77
C ALA A 322 -2.09 24.10 5.30
N GLN A 323 -1.46 23.31 4.43
CA GLN A 323 -1.83 23.25 3.02
C GLN A 323 -3.18 22.55 2.82
N ALA A 324 -3.39 21.41 3.46
CA ALA A 324 -4.67 20.70 3.44
C ALA A 324 -5.83 21.59 3.92
N ALA A 325 -5.61 22.39 4.96
CA ALA A 325 -6.62 23.32 5.48
C ALA A 325 -7.00 24.44 4.50
N LYS A 326 -6.17 24.74 3.49
CA LYS A 326 -6.49 25.72 2.43
C LYS A 326 -7.36 25.13 1.32
N SER A 327 -7.49 23.80 1.24
CA SER A 327 -8.30 23.17 0.20
C SER A 327 -9.70 23.79 0.22
N GLN A 328 -10.16 24.23 -0.94
CA GLN A 328 -11.49 24.80 -1.09
C GLN A 328 -12.57 23.74 -1.23
N ASN A 329 -12.18 22.50 -1.54
CA ASN A 329 -13.10 21.43 -1.83
C ASN A 329 -13.21 20.45 -0.67
N ASN A 330 -12.08 20.08 -0.06
CA ASN A 330 -12.00 19.13 1.06
C ASN A 330 -11.04 19.65 2.15
N PRO A 331 -11.44 20.67 2.92
CA PRO A 331 -10.58 21.27 3.93
C PRO A 331 -10.05 20.24 4.95
N GLY A 332 -8.72 20.15 5.05
CA GLY A 332 -8.02 19.32 6.03
C GLY A 332 -7.84 17.85 5.63
N GLN A 333 -8.38 17.44 4.49
CA GLN A 333 -8.24 16.09 3.95
C GLN A 333 -6.81 15.95 3.35
N ILE A 334 -6.14 14.82 3.60
CA ILE A 334 -4.80 14.49 3.08
C ILE A 334 -4.79 13.07 2.54
N GLN A 335 -4.36 12.89 1.30
CA GLN A 335 -4.11 11.57 0.75
C GLN A 335 -2.66 11.14 1.00
N VAL A 336 -2.47 9.88 1.36
CA VAL A 336 -1.15 9.26 1.51
C VAL A 336 -1.05 8.03 0.64
N VAL A 337 -0.09 8.01 -0.29
CA VAL A 337 0.20 6.86 -1.15
C VAL A 337 1.54 6.26 -0.75
N ILE A 338 1.58 4.95 -0.54
CA ILE A 338 2.82 4.26 -0.15
C ILE A 338 3.23 3.30 -1.25
N ASP A 339 4.30 3.62 -1.98
CA ASP A 339 4.77 2.76 -3.06
C ASP A 339 5.25 1.41 -2.49
N PRO A 340 4.75 0.28 -3.02
CA PRO A 340 5.15 -1.03 -2.54
C PRO A 340 6.62 -1.29 -2.87
N ARG A 341 7.38 -1.77 -1.88
CA ARG A 341 8.77 -2.20 -2.10
C ARG A 341 8.80 -3.58 -2.73
N SER A 342 9.62 -3.75 -3.78
CA SER A 342 9.87 -5.07 -4.39
C SER A 342 10.58 -6.04 -3.45
N GLN A 343 11.34 -5.51 -2.49
CA GLN A 343 12.08 -6.26 -1.48
C GLN A 343 11.98 -5.54 -0.13
N VAL A 344 11.46 -6.25 0.87
CA VAL A 344 11.38 -5.77 2.25
C VAL A 344 12.30 -6.66 3.10
N PRO A 345 13.30 -6.10 3.81
CA PRO A 345 14.16 -6.91 4.66
C PRO A 345 13.33 -7.64 5.72
N ALA A 346 13.31 -8.96 5.71
CA ALA A 346 12.51 -9.73 6.69
C ALA A 346 13.12 -9.69 8.10
N SER A 347 14.45 -9.68 8.19
CA SER A 347 15.19 -9.67 9.44
C SER A 347 16.62 -9.17 9.22
N ARG A 348 17.35 -8.97 10.31
CA ARG A 348 18.80 -8.71 10.30
C ARG A 348 19.46 -9.14 11.59
N THR A 349 20.78 -9.30 11.55
CA THR A 349 21.58 -9.44 12.76
C THR A 349 21.83 -8.07 13.37
N VAL A 350 21.50 -7.91 14.65
CA VAL A 350 21.82 -6.74 15.47
C VAL A 350 22.87 -7.10 16.50
N LYS A 351 23.68 -6.13 16.89
CA LYS A 351 24.76 -6.28 17.88
C LYS A 351 24.46 -5.39 19.09
N PRO A 352 25.07 -5.67 20.27
CA PRO A 352 24.92 -4.83 21.46
C PRO A 352 25.25 -3.36 21.19
#